data_AF-A0A085AJX0-F1
#
_entry.id   AF-A0A085AJX0-F1
#
_cell.length_a   1.000
_cell.length_b   1.000
_cell.length_c   1.000
_cell.angle_alpha   90.00
_cell.angle_beta   90.00
_cell.angle_gamma   90.00
#
_symmetry.space_group_name_H-M   'P 1'
#
loop_
_entity.id
_entity.type
_entity.pdbx_description
1 polymer ?
#
loop_
_entity_poly.entity_id
_entity_poly.type
_entity_poly.pdbx_seq_one_letter_code
_entity_poly.pdbx_strand_id
1 'polypeptide(L)'
;PAEGFLAADIEVEGDVVVHPLHHDRLLNAISLPIATLALLSLELVLPVENSVLDNIEIVDIPAVPQSSGAPLWQSKCRWLLESYRQCFQPDILLVCNASVQRAQTPAVARALMRWVDDTQPVQESALPGLVWAITPHDHRFTRKQNLDEGIQQLIKKPGQRWGTLQALDNSSMQRLMEWLAQALNPALRSHRLQLLGQKVNDRVTALMGPYVTPVHHDPAAIQQQAQSLVRQLQSRAATLGELIEGLLPAQRAFDMLCQTQQPREEKVAGLFSESVDLFALPDEKSRASRSEQDTGTLAHELWIRHLHQWSRRTDIAAHAGLSPDVLQQLAECLIVTSYRLQLPARLQQVMRSENPSGAQLRATIGNFIAWFDYAALPSDARPASRIAKGSAIFELKSPDTSARLTQLGEQPVHAATRYVYDWLVALYSRATENAGWQHPQEITADARRQLQKHLQ
;
A
#
# COMPACT_ATOMS: atom_id res chain seq x y z
N PRO A 1 23.73 32.18 11.04
CA PRO A 1 24.27 31.58 9.79
C PRO A 1 24.42 32.67 8.72
N ALA A 2 25.61 32.77 8.11
CA ALA A 2 25.91 33.76 7.06
C ALA A 2 25.09 33.48 5.78
N GLU A 3 24.75 34.52 5.04
CA GLU A 3 24.16 34.41 3.70
C GLU A 3 24.98 33.43 2.84
N GLY A 4 24.29 32.48 2.19
CA GLY A 4 24.90 31.56 1.23
C GLY A 4 25.28 30.17 1.76
N PHE A 5 25.21 29.90 3.06
CA PHE A 5 25.71 28.62 3.62
C PHE A 5 24.83 27.38 3.29
N LEU A 6 23.63 27.56 2.71
CA LEU A 6 22.71 26.47 2.34
C LEU A 6 21.97 26.71 1.00
N ALA A 7 22.46 27.62 0.16
CA ALA A 7 21.83 27.82 -1.15
C ALA A 7 22.15 26.62 -2.06
N ALA A 8 21.13 26.02 -2.67
CA ALA A 8 21.25 24.95 -3.67
C ALA A 8 21.94 25.40 -4.98
N ASP A 9 22.51 26.59 -5.00
CA ASP A 9 23.04 27.27 -6.19
C ASP A 9 24.53 26.97 -6.44
N ILE A 10 25.13 26.04 -5.68
CA ILE A 10 26.46 25.51 -6.00
C ILE A 10 26.31 24.35 -6.97
N GLU A 11 26.26 24.67 -8.27
CA GLU A 11 26.48 23.67 -9.32
C GLU A 11 27.95 23.25 -9.26
N VAL A 12 28.22 22.12 -8.60
CA VAL A 12 29.55 21.51 -8.65
C VAL A 12 29.71 20.90 -10.04
N GLU A 13 30.40 21.61 -10.92
CA GLU A 13 30.76 21.13 -12.25
C GLU A 13 31.85 20.05 -12.17
N GLY A 14 31.65 18.95 -12.89
CA GLY A 14 32.65 17.88 -13.04
C GLY A 14 32.06 16.47 -12.94
N ASP A 15 32.87 15.51 -13.36
CA ASP A 15 32.57 14.08 -13.33
C ASP A 15 33.51 13.35 -12.37
N VAL A 16 33.00 12.30 -11.71
CA VAL A 16 33.77 11.40 -10.87
C VAL A 16 33.54 9.96 -11.30
N VAL A 17 34.63 9.19 -11.36
CA VAL A 17 34.58 7.77 -11.70
C VAL A 17 34.34 6.97 -10.41
N VAL A 18 33.26 6.20 -10.38
CA VAL A 18 32.89 5.35 -9.24
C VAL A 18 32.72 3.89 -9.68
N HIS A 19 32.95 2.95 -8.75
CA HIS A 19 32.69 1.53 -8.97
C HIS A 19 31.41 1.11 -8.23
N PRO A 20 30.35 0.65 -8.94
CA PRO A 20 29.17 0.12 -8.28
C PRO A 20 29.49 -1.18 -7.54
N LEU A 21 28.94 -1.36 -6.34
CA LEU A 21 29.05 -2.59 -5.56
C LEU A 21 27.73 -3.37 -5.66
N HIS A 22 27.78 -4.62 -6.14
CA HIS A 22 26.62 -5.51 -6.19
C HIS A 22 27.00 -6.89 -5.66
N HIS A 23 26.32 -7.33 -4.58
CA HIS A 23 26.64 -8.58 -3.86
C HIS A 23 28.14 -8.70 -3.52
N ASP A 24 28.70 -7.65 -2.93
CA ASP A 24 30.12 -7.55 -2.57
C ASP A 24 31.13 -7.70 -3.72
N ARG A 25 30.69 -7.61 -4.98
CA ARG A 25 31.56 -7.54 -6.15
C ARG A 25 31.55 -6.14 -6.75
N LEU A 26 32.77 -5.62 -6.98
CA LEU A 26 33.00 -4.38 -7.71
C LEU A 26 32.69 -4.61 -9.20
N LEU A 27 31.76 -3.81 -9.73
CA LEU A 27 31.46 -3.75 -11.16
C LEU A 27 32.40 -2.75 -11.85
N ASN A 28 32.31 -2.71 -13.18
CA ASN A 28 33.08 -1.77 -14.00
C ASN A 28 32.84 -0.32 -13.57
N ALA A 29 33.90 0.49 -13.67
CA ALA A 29 33.84 1.90 -13.31
C ALA A 29 32.86 2.66 -14.22
N ILE A 30 32.07 3.55 -13.64
CA ILE A 30 31.15 4.44 -14.36
C ILE A 30 31.50 5.89 -14.03
N SER A 31 31.46 6.76 -15.04
CA SER A 31 31.57 8.21 -14.84
C SER A 31 30.21 8.75 -14.41
N LEU A 32 30.15 9.49 -13.31
CA LEU A 32 28.94 10.16 -12.82
C LEU A 32 29.21 11.65 -12.63
N PRO A 33 28.27 12.54 -13.01
CA PRO A 33 28.35 13.95 -12.66
C PRO A 33 28.39 14.10 -11.14
N ILE A 34 29.28 14.94 -10.61
CA ILE A 34 29.42 15.19 -9.17
C ILE A 34 28.11 15.72 -8.60
N ALA A 35 27.37 16.56 -9.34
CA ALA A 35 26.03 16.99 -8.96
C ALA A 35 25.03 15.82 -8.79
N THR A 36 25.12 14.77 -9.63
CA THR A 36 24.29 13.56 -9.48
C THR A 36 24.75 12.75 -8.27
N LEU A 37 26.06 12.60 -8.05
CA LEU A 37 26.57 11.91 -6.88
C LEU A 37 26.21 12.65 -5.58
N ALA A 38 26.24 13.97 -5.55
CA ALA A 38 25.84 14.80 -4.40
C ALA A 38 24.34 14.64 -4.07
N LEU A 39 23.51 14.43 -5.10
CA LEU A 39 22.12 14.04 -4.90
C LEU A 39 21.99 12.63 -4.31
N LEU A 40 22.94 11.74 -4.55
CA LEU A 40 22.94 10.37 -4.01
C LEU A 40 23.69 10.23 -2.67
N SER A 41 24.59 11.15 -2.32
CA SER A 41 25.35 11.13 -1.08
C SER A 41 24.49 11.55 0.12
N LEU A 42 24.74 10.90 1.26
CA LEU A 42 24.10 11.14 2.54
C LEU A 42 24.59 12.43 3.21
N GLU A 43 23.80 12.81 4.21
CA GLU A 43 23.77 14.03 5.02
C GLU A 43 25.13 14.66 5.35
N LEU A 44 25.17 16.00 5.32
CA LEU A 44 26.28 16.78 5.84
C LEU A 44 26.05 17.05 7.34
N VAL A 45 26.86 16.44 8.20
CA VAL A 45 26.84 16.70 9.65
C VAL A 45 27.77 17.86 9.97
N LEU A 46 27.22 18.93 10.53
CA LEU A 46 27.95 20.13 10.89
C LEU A 46 27.97 20.29 12.42
N PRO A 47 29.14 20.43 13.07
CA PRO A 47 29.18 20.77 14.48
C PRO A 47 28.71 22.21 14.70
N VAL A 48 27.94 22.45 15.75
CA VAL A 48 27.46 23.78 16.14
C VAL A 48 28.17 24.18 17.44
N GLU A 49 29.00 25.23 17.38
CA GLU A 49 29.85 25.63 18.52
C GLU A 49 29.12 26.43 19.61
N ASN A 50 27.94 27.00 19.31
CA ASN A 50 27.18 27.87 20.22
C ASN A 50 25.69 27.48 20.24
N SER A 51 25.36 26.36 20.89
CA SER A 51 23.98 25.89 21.03
C SER A 51 23.25 26.55 22.20
N VAL A 52 22.03 27.03 21.97
CA VAL A 52 21.16 27.54 23.05
C VAL A 52 20.42 26.41 23.77
N LEU A 53 20.30 25.25 23.11
CA LEU A 53 19.70 24.04 23.66
C LEU A 53 20.74 22.92 23.65
N ASP A 54 20.90 22.25 24.78
CA ASP A 54 21.91 21.20 24.92
C ASP A 54 21.45 19.87 24.32
N ASN A 55 22.40 19.11 23.76
CA ASN A 55 22.20 17.73 23.27
C ASN A 55 21.07 17.56 22.23
N ILE A 56 20.91 18.55 21.34
CA ILE A 56 19.89 18.51 20.28
C ILE A 56 20.57 18.50 18.92
N GLU A 57 20.12 17.58 18.07
CA GLU A 57 20.48 17.52 16.67
C GLU A 57 19.41 18.26 15.85
N ILE A 58 19.85 19.07 14.90
CA ILE A 58 18.97 19.79 13.98
C ILE A 58 19.17 19.19 12.59
N VAL A 59 18.08 18.72 12.02
CA VAL A 59 18.03 18.29 10.62
C VAL A 59 17.26 19.33 9.81
N ASP A 60 17.88 19.82 8.74
CA ASP A 60 17.19 20.63 7.74
C ASP A 60 16.63 19.71 6.64
N ILE A 61 15.30 19.73 6.47
CA ILE A 61 14.61 18.95 5.45
C ILE A 61 14.13 19.94 4.37
N PRO A 62 14.77 19.95 3.18
CA PRO A 62 14.46 20.91 2.14
C PRO A 62 13.03 20.72 1.61
N ALA A 63 12.36 21.82 1.35
CA ALA A 63 11.06 21.80 0.67
C ALA A 63 11.21 21.26 -0.76
N VAL A 64 10.16 20.61 -1.27
CA VAL A 64 10.15 20.13 -2.65
C VAL A 64 10.14 21.33 -3.61
N PRO A 65 11.15 21.47 -4.49
CA PRO A 65 11.23 22.59 -5.42
C PRO A 65 10.12 22.51 -6.47
N GLN A 66 9.76 23.67 -7.02
CA GLN A 66 8.67 23.80 -8.01
C GLN A 66 9.13 23.50 -9.44
N SER A 67 10.42 23.68 -9.74
CA SER A 67 10.94 23.58 -11.11
C SER A 67 10.98 22.13 -11.58
N SER A 68 10.42 21.88 -12.77
CA SER A 68 10.46 20.57 -13.43
C SER A 68 11.87 20.15 -13.87
N GLY A 69 12.84 21.06 -13.82
CA GLY A 69 14.21 20.85 -14.29
C GLY A 69 15.06 19.87 -13.46
N ALA A 70 14.61 19.44 -12.28
CA ALA A 70 15.39 18.58 -11.38
C ALA A 70 14.56 17.45 -10.73
N PRO A 71 14.12 16.43 -11.51
CA PRO A 71 13.26 15.33 -11.00
C PRO A 71 13.93 14.49 -9.90
N LEU A 72 15.26 14.34 -9.93
CA LEU A 72 16.01 13.64 -8.88
C LEU A 72 16.01 14.41 -7.56
N TRP A 73 16.21 15.74 -7.60
CA TRP A 73 16.16 16.57 -6.40
C TRP A 73 14.76 16.59 -5.79
N GLN A 74 13.71 16.71 -6.61
CA GLN A 74 12.32 16.57 -6.12
C GLN A 74 12.07 15.22 -5.44
N SER A 75 12.58 14.14 -6.05
CA SER A 75 12.50 12.80 -5.47
C SER A 75 13.25 12.71 -4.14
N LYS A 76 14.45 13.28 -4.04
CA LYS A 76 15.24 13.34 -2.80
C LYS A 76 14.50 14.11 -1.71
N CYS A 77 13.99 15.31 -1.96
CA CYS A 77 13.25 16.09 -0.97
C CYS A 77 12.02 15.33 -0.43
N ARG A 78 11.28 14.64 -1.32
CA ARG A 78 10.13 13.80 -0.91
C ARG A 78 10.57 12.59 -0.09
N TRP A 79 11.68 11.97 -0.47
CA TRP A 79 12.24 10.80 0.20
C TRP A 79 12.78 11.14 1.58
N LEU A 80 13.42 12.29 1.79
CA LEU A 80 14.03 12.68 3.07
C LEU A 80 13.02 12.65 4.22
N LEU A 81 11.89 13.36 4.10
CA LEU A 81 10.85 13.36 5.14
C LEU A 81 10.31 11.95 5.41
N GLU A 82 10.13 11.15 4.36
CA GLU A 82 9.64 9.77 4.46
C GLU A 82 10.68 8.83 5.10
N SER A 83 11.96 9.02 4.83
CA SER A 83 13.07 8.26 5.41
C SER A 83 13.18 8.53 6.91
N TYR A 84 13.18 9.80 7.32
CA TYR A 84 13.16 10.19 8.73
C TYR A 84 11.92 9.68 9.45
N ARG A 85 10.75 9.74 8.81
CA ARG A 85 9.51 9.15 9.34
C ARG A 85 9.67 7.66 9.67
N GLN A 86 10.31 6.89 8.78
CA GLN A 86 10.54 5.45 8.99
C GLN A 86 11.50 5.18 10.16
N CYS A 87 12.38 6.12 10.46
CA CYS A 87 13.27 6.08 11.61
C CYS A 87 12.63 6.67 12.89
N PHE A 88 11.33 7.00 12.87
CA PHE A 88 10.60 7.65 13.97
C PHE A 88 11.17 9.01 14.40
N GLN A 89 11.81 9.71 13.46
CA GLN A 89 12.47 10.99 13.66
C GLN A 89 11.92 12.07 12.69
N PRO A 90 12.19 13.36 12.95
CA PRO A 90 12.72 13.92 14.20
C PRO A 90 11.73 13.78 15.38
N ASP A 91 12.15 14.16 16.59
CA ASP A 91 11.24 14.25 17.74
C ASP A 91 10.16 15.32 17.52
N ILE A 92 10.58 16.47 16.96
CA ILE A 92 9.73 17.62 16.61
C ILE A 92 10.01 18.03 15.17
N LEU A 93 8.96 18.25 14.40
CA LEU A 93 9.00 18.81 13.05
C LEU A 93 8.54 20.26 13.07
N LEU A 94 9.47 21.18 12.85
CA LEU A 94 9.21 22.61 12.71
C LEU A 94 8.97 22.98 11.24
N VAL A 95 7.88 23.67 10.96
CA VAL A 95 7.49 24.09 9.61
C VAL A 95 7.34 25.61 9.57
N CYS A 96 8.13 26.28 8.73
CA CYS A 96 8.02 27.73 8.55
C CYS A 96 7.01 28.11 7.46
N ASN A 97 7.05 27.42 6.32
CA ASN A 97 6.07 27.52 5.25
C ASN A 97 5.93 26.14 4.58
N ALA A 98 4.75 25.53 4.68
CA ALA A 98 4.51 24.18 4.17
C ALA A 98 4.18 24.17 2.68
N SER A 99 3.50 25.22 2.19
CA SER A 99 3.07 25.30 0.80
C SER A 99 3.24 26.68 0.17
N VAL A 100 3.62 26.67 -1.11
CA VAL A 100 3.74 27.87 -1.94
C VAL A 100 2.57 27.99 -2.94
N GLN A 101 1.87 26.88 -3.22
CA GLN A 101 0.78 26.81 -4.19
C GLN A 101 -0.39 25.99 -3.67
N ARG A 102 -1.64 26.43 -3.92
CA ARG A 102 -2.86 25.71 -3.48
C ARG A 102 -2.93 24.26 -3.98
N ALA A 103 -2.38 23.97 -5.16
CA ALA A 103 -2.36 22.62 -5.73
C ALA A 103 -1.57 21.62 -4.86
N GLN A 104 -0.62 22.09 -4.04
CA GLN A 104 0.22 21.24 -3.20
C GLN A 104 -0.44 20.85 -1.87
N THR A 105 -1.43 21.62 -1.43
CA THR A 105 -2.09 21.47 -0.12
C THR A 105 -2.49 20.02 0.18
N PRO A 106 -3.15 19.25 -0.72
CA PRO A 106 -3.53 17.87 -0.41
C PRO A 106 -2.33 16.92 -0.27
N ALA A 107 -1.29 17.11 -1.09
CA ALA A 107 -0.10 16.26 -1.04
C ALA A 107 0.72 16.50 0.23
N VAL A 108 0.96 17.77 0.56
CA VAL A 108 1.70 18.17 1.78
C VAL A 108 0.93 17.78 3.03
N ALA A 109 -0.39 18.00 3.07
CA ALA A 109 -1.22 17.58 4.20
C ALA A 109 -1.16 16.07 4.43
N ARG A 110 -1.21 15.25 3.36
CA ARG A 110 -1.05 13.79 3.50
C ARG A 110 0.32 13.40 4.03
N ALA A 111 1.39 14.03 3.56
CA ALA A 111 2.74 13.75 4.04
C ALA A 111 2.89 14.08 5.54
N LEU A 112 2.43 15.26 5.96
CA LEU A 112 2.48 15.69 7.36
C LEU A 112 1.55 14.86 8.26
N MET A 113 0.33 14.53 7.82
CA MET A 113 -0.56 13.62 8.57
C MET A 113 0.10 12.28 8.80
N ARG A 114 0.68 11.68 7.75
CA ARG A 114 1.38 10.41 7.85
C ARG A 114 2.58 10.49 8.79
N TRP A 115 3.35 11.58 8.72
CA TRP A 115 4.45 11.80 9.66
C TRP A 115 3.96 11.87 11.11
N VAL A 116 2.91 12.66 11.38
CA VAL A 116 2.32 12.75 12.73
C VAL A 116 1.79 11.39 13.19
N ASP A 117 1.04 10.67 12.35
CA ASP A 117 0.43 9.39 12.73
C ASP A 117 1.45 8.29 13.05
N ASP A 118 2.61 8.32 12.41
CA ASP A 118 3.65 7.30 12.58
C ASP A 118 4.70 7.69 13.62
N THR A 119 4.95 8.99 13.85
CA THR A 119 6.01 9.46 14.78
C THR A 119 5.46 10.04 16.09
N GLN A 120 4.17 10.40 16.17
CA GLN A 120 3.58 11.05 17.34
C GLN A 120 2.45 10.18 17.91
N PRO A 121 2.62 9.54 19.08
CA PRO A 121 1.54 8.78 19.71
C PRO A 121 0.41 9.73 20.15
N VAL A 122 -0.83 9.28 20.02
CA VAL A 122 -2.01 10.09 20.40
C VAL A 122 -2.07 10.17 21.92
N GLN A 123 -1.80 11.36 22.47
CA GLN A 123 -1.92 11.66 23.90
C GLN A 123 -2.67 12.97 24.07
N GLU A 124 -3.64 13.03 24.98
CA GLU A 124 -4.48 14.21 25.17
C GLU A 124 -3.74 15.39 25.81
N SER A 125 -2.65 15.14 26.54
CA SER A 125 -1.89 16.14 27.30
C SER A 125 -0.46 16.38 26.77
N ALA A 126 -0.06 15.74 25.68
CA ALA A 126 1.29 15.92 25.13
C ALA A 126 1.39 17.19 24.29
N LEU A 127 2.58 17.80 24.31
CA LEU A 127 2.93 18.86 23.37
C LEU A 127 2.96 18.30 21.95
N PRO A 128 2.41 19.02 20.95
CA PRO A 128 2.36 18.53 19.58
C PRO A 128 3.77 18.44 18.97
N GLY A 129 4.11 17.31 18.37
CA GLY A 129 5.38 17.14 17.67
C GLY A 129 5.47 17.83 16.31
N LEU A 130 4.35 18.27 15.72
CA LEU A 130 4.33 19.08 14.50
C LEU A 130 4.00 20.53 14.85
N VAL A 131 4.87 21.48 14.50
CA VAL A 131 4.69 22.88 14.89
C VAL A 131 4.99 23.83 13.74
N TRP A 132 4.09 24.78 13.52
CA TRP A 132 4.33 25.90 12.63
C TRP A 132 5.08 27.01 13.36
N ALA A 133 6.27 27.37 12.88
CA ALA A 133 7.05 28.49 13.38
C ALA A 133 6.82 29.72 12.50
N ILE A 134 6.07 30.69 13.01
CA ILE A 134 5.76 31.94 12.32
C ILE A 134 6.96 32.88 12.45
N THR A 135 7.68 33.09 11.35
CA THR A 135 8.86 33.96 11.27
C THR A 135 8.52 35.24 10.49
N PRO A 136 9.39 36.28 10.51
CA PRO A 136 9.21 37.47 9.67
C PRO A 136 9.13 37.16 8.16
N HIS A 137 9.63 36.00 7.73
CA HIS A 137 9.63 35.55 6.34
C HIS A 137 8.39 34.71 5.96
N ASP A 138 7.45 34.53 6.88
CA ASP A 138 6.20 33.82 6.64
C ASP A 138 5.42 34.44 5.45
N HIS A 139 4.86 33.60 4.58
CA HIS A 139 4.07 34.02 3.41
C HIS A 139 2.87 34.90 3.75
N ARG A 140 2.38 34.83 4.98
CA ARG A 140 1.31 35.71 5.49
C ARG A 140 1.75 37.17 5.50
N PHE A 141 3.01 37.44 5.79
CA PHE A 141 3.57 38.80 5.79
C PHE A 141 4.16 39.15 4.43
N THR A 142 4.96 38.25 3.86
CA THR A 142 5.74 38.54 2.64
C THR A 142 4.88 38.51 1.38
N ARG A 143 3.89 37.62 1.29
CA ARG A 143 3.03 37.41 0.10
C ARG A 143 1.55 37.73 0.35
N LYS A 144 1.18 38.09 1.57
CA LYS A 144 -0.22 38.31 2.01
C LYS A 144 -1.12 37.10 1.74
N GLN A 145 -0.58 35.88 1.82
CA GLN A 145 -1.32 34.62 1.60
C GLN A 145 -1.03 33.60 2.71
N ASN A 146 -2.08 32.92 3.19
CA ASN A 146 -1.99 31.86 4.20
C ASN A 146 -2.43 30.51 3.62
N LEU A 147 -1.59 29.88 2.79
CA LEU A 147 -1.93 28.59 2.17
C LEU A 147 -1.88 27.42 3.15
N ASP A 148 -1.09 27.57 4.22
CA ASP A 148 -0.88 26.56 5.25
C ASP A 148 -2.13 26.33 6.10
N GLU A 149 -3.05 27.29 6.15
CA GLU A 149 -4.36 27.12 6.80
C GLU A 149 -5.13 25.92 6.24
N GLY A 150 -5.10 25.73 4.91
CA GLY A 150 -5.74 24.58 4.27
C GLY A 150 -5.10 23.25 4.69
N ILE A 151 -3.79 23.24 4.96
CA ILE A 151 -3.07 22.06 5.44
C ILE A 151 -3.46 21.77 6.89
N GLN A 152 -3.44 22.79 7.74
CA GLN A 152 -3.82 22.73 9.15
C GLN A 152 -5.26 22.21 9.34
N GLN A 153 -6.21 22.69 8.51
CA GLN A 153 -7.59 22.22 8.50
C GLN A 153 -7.71 20.74 8.11
N LEU A 154 -6.89 20.26 7.18
CA LEU A 154 -6.88 18.84 6.78
C LEU A 154 -6.31 17.92 7.86
N ILE A 155 -5.27 18.35 8.59
CA ILE A 155 -4.67 17.57 9.68
C ILE A 155 -5.62 17.47 10.89
N LYS A 156 -6.40 18.54 11.15
CA LYS A 156 -7.36 18.67 12.27
C LYS A 156 -6.70 18.66 13.66
N LYS A 157 -7.50 18.79 14.71
CA LYS A 157 -7.11 18.72 16.14
C LYS A 157 -5.92 19.64 16.51
N PRO A 158 -6.10 20.98 16.41
CA PRO A 158 -5.08 21.94 16.85
C PRO A 158 -4.77 21.76 18.34
N GLY A 159 -3.52 21.96 18.72
CA GLY A 159 -3.01 21.76 20.08
C GLY A 159 -2.68 20.30 20.43
N GLN A 160 -3.22 19.32 19.70
CA GLN A 160 -2.92 17.90 19.90
C GLN A 160 -2.04 17.35 18.77
N ARG A 161 -2.48 17.51 17.51
CA ARG A 161 -1.74 16.99 16.35
C ARG A 161 -0.74 17.99 15.79
N TRP A 162 -1.03 19.27 15.96
CA TRP A 162 -0.14 20.34 15.54
C TRP A 162 -0.30 21.60 16.40
N GLY A 163 0.74 22.41 16.48
CA GLY A 163 0.75 23.70 17.18
C GLY A 163 1.31 24.84 16.33
N THR A 164 1.25 26.05 16.88
CA THR A 164 1.79 27.26 16.26
C THR A 164 2.62 28.03 17.29
N LEU A 165 3.84 28.40 16.92
CA LEU A 165 4.73 29.24 17.72
C LEU A 165 5.15 30.46 16.90
N GLN A 166 5.44 31.56 17.57
CA GLN A 166 5.93 32.78 16.92
C GLN A 166 7.42 32.95 17.20
N ALA A 167 8.15 33.39 16.20
CA ALA A 167 9.57 33.72 16.24
C ALA A 167 9.79 35.06 15.54
N LEU A 168 9.09 36.10 16.01
CA LEU A 168 9.02 37.42 15.35
C LEU A 168 9.94 38.46 15.99
N ASP A 169 10.22 38.29 17.29
CA ASP A 169 11.03 39.19 18.11
C ASP A 169 11.78 38.40 19.20
N ASN A 170 12.65 39.06 19.97
CA ASN A 170 13.43 38.40 21.02
C ASN A 170 12.56 37.72 22.08
N SER A 171 11.39 38.29 22.42
CA SER A 171 10.51 37.75 23.47
C SER A 171 9.76 36.48 23.03
N SER A 172 9.37 36.44 21.76
CA SER A 172 8.70 35.30 21.14
C SER A 172 9.72 34.21 20.82
N MET A 173 10.94 34.57 20.43
CA MET A 173 12.06 33.64 20.31
C MET A 173 12.39 32.97 21.64
N GLN A 174 12.44 33.73 22.75
CA GLN A 174 12.65 33.15 24.08
C GLN A 174 11.55 32.13 24.44
N ARG A 175 10.28 32.47 24.22
CA ARG A 175 9.15 31.56 24.45
C ARG A 175 9.23 30.30 23.57
N LEU A 176 9.66 30.43 22.31
CA LEU A 176 9.88 29.29 21.42
C LEU A 176 10.98 28.38 21.99
N MET A 177 12.10 28.94 22.46
CA MET A 177 13.19 28.16 23.06
C MET A 177 12.77 27.46 24.34
N GLU A 178 12.03 28.14 25.23
CA GLU A 178 11.47 27.54 26.45
C GLU A 178 10.52 26.38 26.12
N TRP A 179 9.65 26.56 25.12
CA TRP A 179 8.75 25.52 24.66
C TRP A 179 9.51 24.33 24.06
N LEU A 180 10.53 24.58 23.22
CA LEU A 180 11.37 23.53 22.63
C LEU A 180 12.14 22.76 23.71
N ALA A 181 12.68 23.44 24.71
CA ALA A 181 13.36 22.81 25.84
C ALA A 181 12.43 21.87 26.62
N GLN A 182 11.16 22.25 26.79
CA GLN A 182 10.16 21.39 27.40
C GLN A 182 9.80 20.19 26.52
N ALA A 183 9.57 20.41 25.23
CA ALA A 183 9.12 19.39 24.29
C ALA A 183 10.22 18.37 23.94
N LEU A 184 11.49 18.79 23.92
CA LEU A 184 12.67 17.96 23.64
C LEU A 184 13.27 17.33 24.90
N ASN A 185 12.51 17.28 26.00
CA ASN A 185 12.96 16.65 27.24
C ASN A 185 13.29 15.15 27.02
N PRO A 186 14.47 14.65 27.44
CA PRO A 186 14.85 13.24 27.27
C PRO A 186 13.85 12.22 27.85
N ALA A 187 13.14 12.57 28.92
CA ALA A 187 12.10 11.72 29.50
C ALA A 187 10.88 11.60 28.56
N LEU A 188 10.45 12.71 27.94
CA LEU A 188 9.38 12.70 26.94
C LEU A 188 9.78 11.91 25.70
N ARG A 189 11.04 12.08 25.23
CA ARG A 189 11.59 11.29 24.12
C ARG A 189 11.56 9.79 24.42
N SER A 190 12.04 9.39 25.59
CA SER A 190 12.08 7.97 26.00
C SER A 190 10.66 7.38 26.08
N HIS A 191 9.72 8.11 26.68
CA HIS A 191 8.32 7.70 26.75
C HIS A 191 7.66 7.61 25.36
N ARG A 192 7.93 8.58 24.47
CA ARG A 192 7.47 8.56 23.07
C ARG A 192 7.95 7.31 22.35
N LEU A 193 9.26 7.02 22.42
CA LEU A 193 9.86 5.86 21.77
C LEU A 193 9.32 4.54 22.32
N GLN A 194 9.06 4.45 23.63
CA GLN A 194 8.45 3.27 24.24
C GLN A 194 7.06 3.00 23.66
N LEU A 195 6.21 4.03 23.54
CA LEU A 195 4.87 3.87 22.97
C LEU A 195 4.89 3.53 21.48
N LEU A 196 5.81 4.11 20.73
CA LEU A 196 6.01 3.75 19.33
C LEU A 196 6.49 2.29 19.20
N GLY A 197 7.41 1.86 20.05
CA GLY A 197 7.87 0.47 20.12
C GLY A 197 6.73 -0.50 20.43
N GLN A 198 5.89 -0.19 21.42
CA GLN A 198 4.68 -0.96 21.75
C GLN A 198 3.72 -1.03 20.55
N LYS A 199 3.42 0.12 19.93
CA LYS A 199 2.54 0.18 18.75
C LYS A 199 3.07 -0.68 17.58
N VAL A 200 4.37 -0.67 17.34
CA VAL A 200 5.00 -1.53 16.31
C VAL A 200 4.89 -2.99 16.70
N ASN A 201 5.17 -3.33 17.96
CA ASN A 201 5.07 -4.71 18.46
C ASN A 201 3.64 -5.26 18.37
N ASP A 202 2.64 -4.46 18.76
CA ASP A 202 1.22 -4.81 18.65
C ASP A 202 0.83 -5.03 17.18
N ARG A 203 1.34 -4.18 16.28
CA ARG A 203 1.11 -4.34 14.83
C ARG A 203 1.76 -5.61 14.29
N VAL A 204 2.99 -5.93 14.69
CA VAL A 204 3.68 -7.17 14.31
C VAL A 204 2.90 -8.38 14.84
N THR A 205 2.46 -8.33 16.10
CA THR A 205 1.66 -9.40 16.72
C THR A 205 0.34 -9.59 16.00
N ALA A 206 -0.38 -8.51 15.65
CA ALA A 206 -1.61 -8.57 14.88
C ALA A 206 -1.39 -9.13 13.46
N LEU A 207 -0.29 -8.74 12.79
CA LEU A 207 0.07 -9.24 11.46
C LEU A 207 0.44 -10.73 11.47
N MET A 208 1.07 -11.20 12.55
CA MET A 208 1.52 -12.58 12.68
C MET A 208 0.48 -13.49 13.34
N GLY A 209 -0.51 -12.93 14.02
CA GLY A 209 -1.57 -13.65 14.74
C GLY A 209 -2.25 -14.77 13.93
N PRO A 210 -2.66 -14.53 12.66
CA PRO A 210 -3.26 -15.57 11.81
C PRO A 210 -2.33 -16.74 11.48
N TYR A 211 -1.01 -16.51 11.50
CA TYR A 211 -0.01 -17.55 11.23
C TYR A 211 0.37 -18.35 12.48
N VAL A 212 0.22 -17.75 13.67
CA VAL A 212 0.50 -18.38 14.97
C VAL A 212 -0.66 -19.25 15.42
N THR A 213 -1.89 -18.73 15.32
CA THR A 213 -3.09 -19.46 15.72
C THR A 213 -3.43 -20.47 14.62
N PRO A 214 -3.57 -21.77 14.91
CA PRO A 214 -4.02 -22.70 13.89
C PRO A 214 -5.40 -22.27 13.39
N VAL A 215 -5.54 -22.10 12.07
CA VAL A 215 -6.84 -21.87 11.42
C VAL A 215 -7.82 -22.89 12.00
N HIS A 216 -8.89 -22.39 12.61
CA HIS A 216 -9.80 -23.17 13.45
C HIS A 216 -10.14 -24.52 12.81
N HIS A 217 -9.76 -25.63 13.46
CA HIS A 217 -10.14 -26.96 13.01
C HIS A 217 -11.58 -27.32 13.41
N ASP A 218 -12.22 -26.47 14.23
CA ASP A 218 -13.61 -26.66 14.64
C ASP A 218 -14.56 -26.09 13.56
N PRO A 219 -15.32 -26.95 12.86
CA PRO A 219 -16.27 -26.50 11.84
C PRO A 219 -17.34 -25.56 12.41
N ALA A 220 -17.70 -25.69 13.70
CA ALA A 220 -18.70 -24.83 14.33
C ALA A 220 -18.20 -23.38 14.47
N ALA A 221 -16.93 -23.20 14.85
CA ALA A 221 -16.31 -21.88 14.97
C ALA A 221 -16.21 -21.17 13.60
N ILE A 222 -15.78 -21.91 12.56
CA ILE A 222 -15.72 -21.38 11.18
C ILE A 222 -17.11 -20.96 10.70
N GLN A 223 -18.12 -21.78 10.98
CA GLN A 223 -19.49 -21.46 10.60
C GLN A 223 -19.98 -20.18 11.30
N GLN A 224 -19.70 -20.02 12.61
CA GLN A 224 -20.06 -18.80 13.34
C GLN A 224 -19.33 -17.56 12.80
N GLN A 225 -18.04 -17.68 12.49
CA GLN A 225 -17.27 -16.60 11.89
C GLN A 225 -17.82 -16.21 10.52
N ALA A 226 -18.11 -17.19 9.65
CA ALA A 226 -18.71 -16.96 8.35
C ALA A 226 -20.10 -16.30 8.45
N GLN A 227 -20.91 -16.69 9.43
CA GLN A 227 -22.21 -16.05 9.70
C GLN A 227 -22.02 -14.59 10.15
N SER A 228 -21.07 -14.32 11.04
CA SER A 228 -20.77 -12.96 11.51
C SER A 228 -20.31 -12.06 10.35
N LEU A 229 -19.36 -12.53 9.54
CA LEU A 229 -18.86 -11.85 8.35
C LEU A 229 -20.01 -11.47 7.41
N VAL A 230 -20.84 -12.45 7.04
CA VAL A 230 -21.94 -12.22 6.09
C VAL A 230 -23.02 -11.30 6.67
N ARG A 231 -23.33 -11.37 7.98
CA ARG A 231 -24.27 -10.43 8.61
C ARG A 231 -23.75 -8.99 8.60
N GLN A 232 -22.47 -8.80 8.87
CA GLN A 232 -21.85 -7.47 8.83
C GLN A 232 -21.84 -6.90 7.41
N LEU A 233 -21.47 -7.70 6.40
CA LEU A 233 -21.57 -7.31 4.99
C LEU A 233 -23.01 -7.04 4.56
N GLN A 234 -23.97 -7.86 4.99
CA GLN A 234 -25.40 -7.69 4.70
C GLN A 234 -25.94 -6.35 5.22
N SER A 235 -25.51 -5.92 6.42
CA SER A 235 -25.89 -4.62 6.98
C SER A 235 -25.46 -3.42 6.13
N ARG A 236 -24.48 -3.64 5.25
CA ARG A 236 -23.90 -2.66 4.31
C ARG A 236 -24.12 -3.06 2.85
N ALA A 237 -25.18 -3.81 2.55
CA ALA A 237 -25.46 -4.33 1.20
C ALA A 237 -25.47 -3.26 0.09
N ALA A 238 -25.84 -2.02 0.42
CA ALA A 238 -25.86 -0.90 -0.53
C ALA A 238 -24.47 -0.50 -1.06
N THR A 239 -23.42 -0.64 -0.25
CA THR A 239 -22.03 -0.31 -0.62
C THR A 239 -21.23 -1.55 -1.05
N LEU A 240 -21.86 -2.73 -1.08
CA LEU A 240 -21.17 -3.97 -1.40
C LEU A 240 -20.64 -4.00 -2.84
N GLY A 241 -21.33 -3.34 -3.78
CA GLY A 241 -20.85 -3.25 -5.17
C GLY A 241 -19.48 -2.58 -5.27
N GLU A 242 -19.29 -1.46 -4.55
CA GLU A 242 -18.02 -0.74 -4.49
C GLU A 242 -16.93 -1.56 -3.78
N LEU A 243 -17.31 -2.28 -2.71
CA LEU A 243 -16.40 -3.21 -2.04
C LEU A 243 -15.93 -4.32 -2.98
N ILE A 244 -16.85 -4.93 -3.74
CA ILE A 244 -16.53 -5.99 -4.71
C ILE A 244 -15.62 -5.47 -5.82
N GLU A 245 -15.86 -4.26 -6.33
CA GLU A 245 -14.99 -3.62 -7.31
C GLU A 245 -13.57 -3.42 -6.76
N GLY A 246 -13.45 -3.03 -5.50
CA GLY A 246 -12.17 -2.84 -4.81
C GLY A 246 -11.33 -4.12 -4.64
N LEU A 247 -11.92 -5.31 -4.72
CA LEU A 247 -11.21 -6.59 -4.61
C LEU A 247 -10.30 -6.89 -5.82
N LEU A 248 -10.45 -6.15 -6.92
CA LEU A 248 -9.74 -6.40 -8.17
C LEU A 248 -8.68 -5.31 -8.44
N PRO A 249 -7.42 -5.67 -8.76
CA PRO A 249 -6.39 -4.69 -9.09
C PRO A 249 -6.69 -3.95 -10.40
N ALA A 250 -6.03 -2.80 -10.58
CA ALA A 250 -6.07 -2.07 -11.84
C ALA A 250 -5.42 -2.90 -12.98
N GLN A 251 -5.98 -2.82 -14.19
CA GLN A 251 -5.53 -3.61 -15.34
C GLN A 251 -4.03 -3.42 -15.65
N ARG A 252 -3.52 -2.19 -15.50
CA ARG A 252 -2.10 -1.87 -15.72
C ARG A 252 -1.15 -2.76 -14.93
N ALA A 253 -1.55 -3.23 -13.74
CA ALA A 253 -0.73 -4.10 -12.92
C ALA A 253 -0.51 -5.48 -13.59
N PHE A 254 -1.54 -6.00 -14.26
CA PHE A 254 -1.44 -7.23 -15.04
C PHE A 254 -0.74 -7.02 -16.38
N ASP A 255 -0.93 -5.87 -17.02
CA ASP A 255 -0.22 -5.54 -18.26
C ASP A 255 1.30 -5.50 -18.05
N MET A 256 1.76 -4.93 -16.92
CA MET A 256 3.18 -4.91 -16.55
C MET A 256 3.74 -6.32 -16.35
N LEU A 257 2.98 -7.25 -15.75
CA LEU A 257 3.39 -8.65 -15.62
C LEU A 257 3.59 -9.29 -17.01
N CYS A 258 2.65 -9.08 -17.93
CA CYS A 258 2.75 -9.61 -19.30
C CYS A 258 3.90 -8.97 -20.08
N GLN A 259 4.17 -7.66 -19.90
CA GLN A 259 5.24 -6.93 -20.59
C GLN A 259 6.64 -7.33 -20.11
N THR A 260 6.83 -7.58 -18.81
CA THR A 260 8.12 -7.99 -18.24
C THR A 260 8.58 -9.35 -18.80
N GLN A 261 7.65 -10.16 -19.29
CA GLN A 261 7.93 -11.46 -19.90
C GLN A 261 8.07 -11.42 -21.42
N GLN A 262 7.64 -10.36 -22.11
CA GLN A 262 8.03 -10.17 -23.49
C GLN A 262 9.50 -9.77 -23.50
N PRO A 263 10.42 -10.61 -23.99
CA PRO A 263 11.80 -10.20 -24.07
C PRO A 263 11.85 -8.94 -24.95
N ARG A 264 12.29 -7.81 -24.40
CA ARG A 264 12.98 -6.79 -25.19
C ARG A 264 14.32 -7.36 -25.63
N GLU A 265 14.29 -8.47 -26.35
CA GLU A 265 15.38 -8.84 -27.24
C GLU A 265 15.13 -8.05 -28.52
N GLU A 266 15.53 -6.77 -28.52
CA GLU A 266 16.17 -6.29 -29.75
C GLU A 266 17.41 -7.15 -29.89
N LYS A 267 17.27 -8.27 -30.58
CA LYS A 267 18.42 -8.90 -31.23
C LYS A 267 18.93 -7.82 -32.17
N VAL A 268 19.91 -7.05 -31.72
CA VAL A 268 20.89 -6.49 -32.64
C VAL A 268 21.53 -7.72 -33.25
N ALA A 269 20.96 -8.20 -34.36
CA ALA A 269 21.62 -9.14 -35.21
C ALA A 269 22.87 -8.41 -35.71
N GLY A 270 23.97 -8.56 -35.00
CA GLY A 270 25.27 -8.39 -35.62
C GLY A 270 25.23 -9.27 -36.86
N LEU A 271 25.36 -8.66 -38.03
CA LEU A 271 25.22 -9.33 -39.34
C LEU A 271 26.13 -10.57 -39.47
N PHE A 272 27.16 -10.69 -38.62
CA PHE A 272 28.00 -11.86 -38.49
C PHE A 272 28.34 -12.09 -37.01
N SER A 273 28.18 -13.33 -36.54
CA SER A 273 28.64 -13.80 -35.23
C SER A 273 29.53 -15.02 -35.47
N GLU A 274 30.79 -14.96 -35.00
CA GLU A 274 31.77 -16.05 -35.12
C GLU A 274 31.42 -17.28 -34.24
N SER A 275 30.33 -17.22 -33.48
CA SER A 275 29.86 -18.32 -32.62
C SER A 275 28.67 -19.09 -33.20
N VAL A 276 28.27 -18.81 -34.44
CA VAL A 276 27.21 -19.56 -35.12
C VAL A 276 27.77 -20.87 -35.66
N ASP A 277 27.58 -21.94 -34.90
CA ASP A 277 27.85 -23.30 -35.36
C ASP A 277 26.76 -23.73 -36.36
N LEU A 278 27.11 -23.75 -37.65
CA LEU A 278 26.24 -24.11 -38.77
C LEU A 278 25.82 -25.58 -38.79
N PHE A 279 26.42 -26.42 -37.94
CA PHE A 279 26.17 -27.86 -37.87
C PHE A 279 25.64 -28.30 -36.50
N ALA A 280 25.38 -27.36 -35.59
CA ALA A 280 24.72 -27.67 -34.32
C ALA A 280 23.31 -28.23 -34.60
N LEU A 281 23.03 -29.42 -34.06
CA LEU A 281 21.67 -29.98 -34.06
C LEU A 281 20.73 -28.98 -33.36
N PRO A 282 19.45 -28.87 -33.81
CA PRO A 282 18.49 -27.97 -33.18
C PRO A 282 18.51 -28.21 -31.68
N ASP A 283 18.83 -27.16 -30.94
CA ASP A 283 19.18 -27.24 -29.54
C ASP A 283 17.95 -27.59 -28.70
N GLU A 284 17.61 -28.88 -28.58
CA GLU A 284 16.53 -29.35 -27.70
C GLU A 284 16.83 -29.02 -26.22
N LYS A 285 18.08 -28.71 -25.89
CA LYS A 285 18.49 -28.33 -24.53
C LYS A 285 18.19 -26.87 -24.19
N SER A 286 18.01 -25.99 -25.18
CA SER A 286 17.61 -24.60 -24.94
C SER A 286 16.13 -24.45 -24.51
N ARG A 287 15.32 -25.51 -24.60
CA ARG A 287 13.96 -25.55 -24.02
C ARG A 287 13.91 -26.07 -22.58
N ALA A 288 14.98 -26.68 -22.07
CA ALA A 288 14.93 -27.44 -20.83
C ALA A 288 15.49 -26.72 -19.57
N SER A 289 15.91 -25.45 -19.68
CA SER A 289 16.49 -24.72 -18.53
C SER A 289 16.00 -23.28 -18.34
N ARG A 290 14.83 -22.93 -18.87
CA ARG A 290 14.03 -21.87 -18.25
C ARG A 290 13.10 -22.58 -17.29
N SER A 291 13.31 -22.40 -15.98
CA SER A 291 12.18 -22.46 -15.06
C SER A 291 11.16 -21.47 -15.63
N GLU A 292 10.16 -21.97 -16.36
CA GLU A 292 8.99 -21.18 -16.72
C GLU A 292 8.44 -20.68 -15.39
N GLN A 293 8.73 -19.44 -15.02
CA GLN A 293 8.02 -18.79 -13.93
C GLN A 293 6.54 -18.90 -14.29
N ASP A 294 5.79 -19.66 -13.50
CA ASP A 294 4.37 -19.88 -13.69
C ASP A 294 3.65 -18.52 -13.60
N THR A 295 3.42 -17.89 -14.76
CA THR A 295 2.84 -16.56 -14.88
C THR A 295 1.45 -16.50 -14.26
N GLY A 296 0.70 -17.61 -14.30
CA GLY A 296 -0.56 -17.77 -13.60
C GLY A 296 -0.39 -17.64 -12.07
N THR A 297 0.63 -18.28 -11.51
CA THR A 297 1.00 -18.13 -10.10
C THR A 297 1.43 -16.69 -9.78
N LEU A 298 2.24 -16.04 -10.64
CA LEU A 298 2.62 -14.63 -10.45
C LEU A 298 1.41 -13.67 -10.47
N ALA A 299 0.45 -13.90 -11.39
CA ALA A 299 -0.77 -13.11 -11.46
C ALA A 299 -1.67 -13.32 -10.23
N HIS A 300 -1.73 -14.55 -9.72
CA HIS A 300 -2.43 -14.88 -8.48
C HIS A 300 -1.78 -14.21 -7.26
N GLU A 301 -0.44 -14.28 -7.15
CA GLU A 301 0.30 -13.60 -6.09
C GLU A 301 0.11 -12.08 -6.13
N LEU A 302 0.10 -11.47 -7.32
CA LEU A 302 -0.19 -10.04 -7.47
C LEU A 302 -1.55 -9.70 -6.86
N TRP A 303 -2.56 -10.51 -7.16
CA TRP A 303 -3.90 -10.33 -6.61
C TRP A 303 -3.96 -10.56 -5.10
N ILE A 304 -3.26 -11.57 -4.56
CA ILE A 304 -3.14 -11.78 -3.10
C ILE A 304 -2.50 -10.56 -2.42
N ARG A 305 -1.40 -10.04 -2.97
CA ARG A 305 -0.74 -8.83 -2.44
C ARG A 305 -1.68 -7.64 -2.43
N HIS A 306 -2.46 -7.47 -3.50
CA HIS A 306 -3.52 -6.46 -3.58
C HIS A 306 -4.57 -6.66 -2.48
N LEU A 307 -5.11 -7.87 -2.30
CA LEU A 307 -6.12 -8.16 -1.27
C LEU A 307 -5.60 -7.86 0.15
N HIS A 308 -4.35 -8.22 0.47
CA HIS A 308 -3.75 -7.90 1.76
C HIS A 308 -3.55 -6.39 1.97
N GLN A 309 -3.17 -5.65 0.94
CA GLN A 309 -3.05 -4.19 1.03
C GLN A 309 -4.42 -3.53 1.15
N TRP A 310 -5.39 -3.99 0.36
CA TRP A 310 -6.76 -3.51 0.33
C TRP A 310 -7.47 -3.73 1.67
N SER A 311 -7.33 -4.91 2.29
CA SER A 311 -8.00 -5.21 3.56
C SER A 311 -7.42 -4.46 4.77
N ARG A 312 -6.16 -4.00 4.68
CA ARG A 312 -5.48 -3.23 5.73
C ARG A 312 -5.74 -1.72 5.64
N ARG A 313 -6.40 -1.26 4.58
CA ARG A 313 -6.70 0.15 4.35
C ARG A 313 -7.89 0.60 5.21
N THR A 314 -7.58 1.36 6.25
CA THR A 314 -8.58 1.86 7.21
C THR A 314 -9.55 2.87 6.58
N ASP A 315 -9.13 3.55 5.51
CA ASP A 315 -9.97 4.46 4.72
C ASP A 315 -11.10 3.72 3.99
N ILE A 316 -10.81 2.54 3.43
CA ILE A 316 -11.80 1.70 2.74
C ILE A 316 -12.81 1.16 3.76
N ALA A 317 -12.32 0.65 4.91
CA ALA A 317 -13.17 0.16 5.99
C ALA A 317 -14.11 1.26 6.51
N ALA A 318 -13.57 2.46 6.76
CA ALA A 318 -14.34 3.61 7.23
C ALA A 318 -15.40 4.05 6.21
N HIS A 319 -15.06 4.09 4.92
CA HIS A 319 -16.00 4.47 3.86
C HIS A 319 -17.16 3.47 3.73
N ALA A 320 -16.85 2.17 3.85
CA ALA A 320 -17.86 1.11 3.82
C ALA A 320 -18.67 0.98 5.13
N GLY A 321 -18.26 1.67 6.20
CA GLY A 321 -18.88 1.56 7.52
C GLY A 321 -18.69 0.18 8.16
N LEU A 322 -17.54 -0.46 7.91
CA LEU A 322 -17.12 -1.77 8.41
C LEU A 322 -15.86 -1.64 9.27
N SER A 323 -15.57 -2.64 10.12
CA SER A 323 -14.26 -2.70 10.78
C SER A 323 -13.19 -3.26 9.82
N PRO A 324 -11.90 -2.90 10.01
CA PRO A 324 -10.80 -3.48 9.23
C PRO A 324 -10.76 -5.01 9.31
N ASP A 325 -11.15 -5.59 10.45
CA ASP A 325 -11.17 -7.04 10.66
C ASP A 325 -12.14 -7.74 9.70
N VAL A 326 -13.28 -7.11 9.37
CA VAL A 326 -14.24 -7.65 8.40
C VAL A 326 -13.61 -7.78 7.02
N LEU A 327 -12.86 -6.75 6.59
CA LEU A 327 -12.20 -6.75 5.29
C LEU A 327 -11.07 -7.78 5.24
N GLN A 328 -10.36 -7.97 6.36
CA GLN A 328 -9.32 -9.00 6.48
C GLN A 328 -9.92 -10.40 6.39
N GLN A 329 -11.00 -10.67 7.12
CA GLN A 329 -11.72 -11.96 7.05
C GLN A 329 -12.27 -12.23 5.64
N LEU A 330 -12.80 -11.21 4.96
CA LEU A 330 -13.24 -11.35 3.57
C LEU A 330 -12.07 -11.70 2.64
N ALA A 331 -10.96 -10.97 2.74
CA ALA A 331 -9.76 -11.22 1.93
C ALA A 331 -9.20 -12.63 2.17
N GLU A 332 -9.07 -13.05 3.43
CA GLU A 332 -8.60 -14.40 3.78
C GLU A 332 -9.52 -15.49 3.23
N CYS A 333 -10.84 -15.33 3.37
CA CYS A 333 -11.81 -16.25 2.80
C CYS A 333 -11.64 -16.38 1.28
N LEU A 334 -11.45 -15.26 0.56
CA LEU A 334 -11.24 -15.26 -0.89
C LEU A 334 -9.92 -15.93 -1.28
N ILE A 335 -8.84 -15.66 -0.55
CA ILE A 335 -7.52 -16.24 -0.79
C ILE A 335 -7.58 -17.76 -0.63
N VAL A 336 -8.12 -18.26 0.49
CA VAL A 336 -8.27 -19.71 0.73
C VAL A 336 -9.16 -20.35 -0.34
N THR A 337 -10.30 -19.72 -0.66
CA THR A 337 -11.20 -20.22 -1.71
C THR A 337 -10.48 -20.30 -3.07
N SER A 338 -9.65 -19.32 -3.40
CA SER A 338 -8.96 -19.27 -4.68
C SER A 338 -7.94 -20.38 -4.86
N TYR A 339 -7.21 -20.75 -3.80
CA TYR A 339 -6.31 -21.90 -3.83
C TYR A 339 -7.09 -23.22 -3.89
N ARG A 340 -8.14 -23.37 -3.06
CA ARG A 340 -8.99 -24.58 -3.08
C ARG A 340 -9.60 -24.83 -4.45
N LEU A 341 -10.04 -23.76 -5.13
CA LEU A 341 -10.63 -23.81 -6.47
C LEU A 341 -9.60 -23.64 -7.60
N GLN A 342 -8.30 -23.83 -7.31
CA GLN A 342 -7.21 -23.89 -8.30
C GLN A 342 -7.21 -22.69 -9.27
N LEU A 343 -7.47 -21.49 -8.76
CA LEU A 343 -7.39 -20.26 -9.55
C LEU A 343 -6.00 -20.06 -10.22
N PRO A 344 -4.86 -20.34 -9.56
CA PRO A 344 -3.54 -20.24 -10.20
C PRO A 344 -3.43 -21.05 -11.50
N ALA A 345 -3.89 -22.31 -11.47
CA ALA A 345 -3.86 -23.19 -12.63
C ALA A 345 -4.73 -22.66 -13.78
N ARG A 346 -5.89 -22.07 -13.47
CA ARG A 346 -6.76 -21.42 -14.48
C ARG A 346 -6.12 -20.18 -15.07
N LEU A 347 -5.47 -19.36 -14.26
CA LEU A 347 -4.72 -18.19 -14.77
C LEU A 347 -3.56 -18.63 -15.66
N GLN A 348 -2.89 -19.73 -15.32
CA GLN A 348 -1.83 -20.29 -16.16
C GLN A 348 -2.38 -20.84 -17.48
N GLN A 349 -3.57 -21.44 -17.48
CA GLN A 349 -4.23 -21.86 -18.71
C GLN A 349 -4.56 -20.68 -19.63
N VAL A 350 -5.00 -19.54 -19.07
CA VAL A 350 -5.21 -18.29 -19.84
C VAL A 350 -3.90 -17.82 -20.47
N MET A 351 -2.79 -17.89 -19.73
CA MET A 351 -1.47 -17.50 -20.24
C MET A 351 -0.92 -18.41 -21.33
N ARG A 352 -1.39 -19.66 -21.40
CA ARG A 352 -1.05 -20.62 -22.46
C ARG A 352 -1.91 -20.49 -23.71
N SER A 353 -2.92 -19.61 -23.71
CA SER A 353 -3.76 -19.37 -24.89
C SER A 353 -3.01 -18.60 -25.99
N GLU A 354 -3.56 -18.58 -27.20
CA GLU A 354 -2.90 -17.99 -28.39
C GLU A 354 -2.63 -16.47 -28.27
N ASN A 355 -3.39 -15.75 -27.44
CA ASN A 355 -3.28 -14.30 -27.25
C ASN A 355 -3.44 -13.93 -25.77
N PRO A 356 -2.44 -14.19 -24.91
CA PRO A 356 -2.54 -13.90 -23.50
C PRO A 356 -2.50 -12.38 -23.26
N SER A 357 -3.43 -11.89 -22.45
CA SER A 357 -3.50 -10.46 -22.11
C SER A 357 -3.74 -10.23 -20.62
N GLY A 358 -3.21 -9.11 -20.11
CA GLY A 358 -3.50 -8.67 -18.73
C GLY A 358 -5.00 -8.46 -18.49
N ALA A 359 -5.76 -8.08 -19.54
CA ALA A 359 -7.21 -7.98 -19.51
C ALA A 359 -7.90 -9.33 -19.25
N GLN A 360 -7.46 -10.41 -19.88
CA GLN A 360 -8.01 -11.76 -19.66
C GLN A 360 -7.69 -12.27 -18.25
N LEU A 361 -6.47 -12.06 -17.76
CA LEU A 361 -6.11 -12.40 -16.38
C LEU A 361 -7.03 -11.69 -15.38
N ARG A 362 -7.20 -10.37 -15.56
CA ARG A 362 -8.09 -9.55 -14.73
C ARG A 362 -9.54 -10.02 -14.84
N ALA A 363 -10.03 -10.37 -16.02
CA ALA A 363 -11.39 -10.87 -16.23
C ALA A 363 -11.61 -12.22 -15.56
N THR A 364 -10.64 -13.14 -15.60
CA THR A 364 -10.71 -14.43 -14.92
C THR A 364 -10.82 -14.28 -13.41
N ILE A 365 -10.02 -13.38 -12.81
CA ILE A 365 -10.12 -13.06 -11.37
C ILE A 365 -11.45 -12.37 -11.06
N GLY A 366 -11.89 -11.43 -11.91
CA GLY A 366 -13.18 -10.77 -11.76
C GLY A 366 -14.36 -11.75 -11.80
N ASN A 367 -14.33 -12.72 -12.72
CA ASN A 367 -15.34 -13.78 -12.82
C ASN A 367 -15.32 -14.69 -11.59
N PHE A 368 -14.14 -15.02 -11.07
CA PHE A 368 -14.01 -15.75 -9.82
C PHE A 368 -14.66 -14.98 -8.64
N ILE A 369 -14.39 -13.68 -8.51
CA ILE A 369 -14.97 -12.84 -7.45
C ILE A 369 -16.50 -12.71 -7.59
N ALA A 370 -16.99 -12.58 -8.83
CA ALA A 370 -18.41 -12.39 -9.11
C ALA A 370 -19.25 -13.64 -8.77
N TRP A 371 -18.70 -14.84 -9.02
CA TRP A 371 -19.50 -16.07 -8.99
C TRP A 371 -18.99 -17.14 -8.03
N PHE A 372 -17.78 -17.00 -7.48
CA PHE A 372 -17.10 -18.02 -6.67
C PHE A 372 -17.13 -19.42 -7.33
N ASP A 373 -16.98 -19.47 -8.66
CA ASP A 373 -17.13 -20.64 -9.54
C ASP A 373 -18.49 -21.35 -9.53
N TYR A 374 -19.50 -20.86 -8.81
CA TYR A 374 -20.84 -21.44 -8.86
C TYR A 374 -21.47 -21.31 -10.25
N ALA A 375 -21.07 -20.33 -11.06
CA ALA A 375 -21.54 -20.19 -12.43
C ALA A 375 -21.20 -21.40 -13.33
N ALA A 376 -20.10 -22.11 -13.05
CA ALA A 376 -19.69 -23.30 -13.79
C ALA A 376 -20.39 -24.58 -13.31
N LEU A 377 -21.00 -24.55 -12.11
CA LEU A 377 -21.73 -25.70 -11.54
C LEU A 377 -23.16 -25.75 -12.08
N PRO A 378 -23.77 -26.94 -12.23
CA PRO A 378 -25.19 -27.05 -12.58
C PRO A 378 -26.08 -26.53 -11.44
N SER A 379 -27.31 -26.09 -11.76
CA SER A 379 -28.19 -25.39 -10.81
C SER A 379 -28.52 -26.20 -9.55
N ASP A 380 -28.57 -27.52 -9.66
CA ASP A 380 -28.83 -28.46 -8.57
C ASP A 380 -27.66 -28.59 -7.56
N ALA A 381 -26.43 -28.39 -8.02
CA ALA A 381 -25.23 -28.42 -7.18
C ALA A 381 -24.95 -27.07 -6.48
N ARG A 382 -25.69 -26.02 -6.83
CA ARG A 382 -25.53 -24.68 -6.26
C ARG A 382 -26.35 -24.51 -4.97
N PRO A 383 -25.87 -23.72 -4.00
CA PRO A 383 -26.65 -23.34 -2.83
C PRO A 383 -28.00 -22.72 -3.19
N ALA A 384 -29.02 -22.95 -2.36
CA ALA A 384 -30.34 -22.36 -2.54
C ALA A 384 -30.31 -20.83 -2.30
N SER A 385 -30.94 -20.07 -3.19
CA SER A 385 -31.11 -18.62 -3.00
C SER A 385 -32.05 -18.34 -1.82
N ARG A 386 -31.71 -17.32 -1.02
CA ARG A 386 -32.55 -16.86 0.10
C ARG A 386 -33.60 -15.84 -0.32
N ILE A 387 -33.44 -15.19 -1.47
CA ILE A 387 -34.39 -14.22 -2.02
C ILE A 387 -35.33 -14.88 -3.02
N ALA A 388 -34.79 -15.64 -3.96
CA ALA A 388 -35.57 -16.32 -4.98
C ALA A 388 -35.89 -17.75 -4.51
N LYS A 389 -36.93 -17.86 -3.67
CA LYS A 389 -37.38 -19.14 -3.10
C LYS A 389 -37.57 -20.20 -4.20
N GLY A 390 -36.98 -21.37 -3.98
CA GLY A 390 -37.07 -22.50 -4.91
C GLY A 390 -36.13 -22.43 -6.12
N SER A 391 -35.23 -21.44 -6.18
CA SER A 391 -34.15 -21.36 -7.18
C SER A 391 -32.78 -21.38 -6.51
N ALA A 392 -31.77 -21.80 -7.27
CA ALA A 392 -30.39 -21.75 -6.82
C ALA A 392 -29.80 -20.33 -6.94
N ILE A 393 -28.69 -20.09 -6.24
CA ILE A 393 -27.95 -18.83 -6.40
C ILE A 393 -27.49 -18.67 -7.86
N PHE A 394 -27.54 -17.44 -8.35
CA PHE A 394 -27.11 -17.08 -9.71
C PHE A 394 -27.85 -17.82 -10.83
N GLU A 395 -29.02 -18.39 -10.53
CA GLU A 395 -29.86 -19.02 -11.54
C GLU A 395 -30.59 -17.96 -12.37
N LEU A 396 -30.19 -17.87 -13.64
CA LEU A 396 -30.88 -17.09 -14.66
C LEU A 396 -32.14 -17.85 -15.07
N LYS A 397 -33.31 -17.27 -14.80
CA LYS A 397 -34.55 -17.77 -15.41
C LYS A 397 -34.48 -17.43 -16.89
N SER A 398 -34.52 -18.45 -17.76
CA SER A 398 -34.65 -18.23 -19.19
C SER A 398 -35.85 -17.32 -19.44
N PRO A 399 -35.66 -16.17 -20.11
CA PRO A 399 -36.80 -15.35 -20.50
C PRO A 399 -37.69 -16.19 -21.41
N ASP A 400 -39.00 -16.03 -21.29
CA ASP A 400 -39.94 -16.69 -22.18
C ASP A 400 -39.73 -16.12 -23.60
N THR A 401 -39.00 -16.86 -24.44
CA THR A 401 -38.64 -16.44 -25.80
C THR A 401 -39.85 -16.40 -26.73
N SER A 402 -41.02 -16.86 -26.28
CA SER A 402 -42.27 -16.81 -27.03
C SER A 402 -42.97 -15.45 -26.96
N ALA A 403 -42.61 -14.60 -25.98
CA ALA A 403 -43.16 -13.26 -25.83
C ALA A 403 -42.32 -12.21 -26.58
N ARG A 404 -42.96 -11.44 -27.47
CA ARG A 404 -42.33 -10.26 -28.08
C ARG A 404 -41.87 -9.31 -26.97
N LEU A 405 -40.62 -8.84 -27.03
CA LEU A 405 -40.00 -7.87 -26.10
C LEU A 405 -40.60 -6.45 -26.25
N THR A 406 -41.92 -6.34 -26.30
CA THR A 406 -42.64 -5.08 -26.47
C THR A 406 -43.08 -4.45 -25.15
N GLN A 407 -43.00 -5.19 -24.03
CA GLN A 407 -43.41 -4.72 -22.70
C GLN A 407 -42.49 -5.30 -21.62
N LEU A 408 -42.10 -4.46 -20.65
CA LEU A 408 -41.48 -4.91 -19.39
C LEU A 408 -42.57 -5.59 -18.55
N GLY A 409 -42.25 -6.69 -17.87
CA GLY A 409 -43.19 -7.39 -17.00
C GLY A 409 -43.76 -6.47 -15.90
N GLU A 410 -44.96 -6.77 -15.41
CA GLU A 410 -45.72 -5.93 -14.46
C GLU A 410 -44.99 -5.66 -13.14
N GLN A 411 -44.02 -6.50 -12.77
CA GLN A 411 -43.19 -6.31 -11.57
C GLN A 411 -41.73 -6.01 -11.94
N PRO A 412 -41.13 -4.94 -11.38
CA PRO A 412 -39.72 -4.66 -11.58
C PRO A 412 -38.88 -5.79 -10.98
N VAL A 413 -38.08 -6.45 -11.82
CA VAL A 413 -37.14 -7.47 -11.36
C VAL A 413 -35.98 -6.75 -10.67
N HIS A 414 -35.90 -6.83 -9.35
CA HIS A 414 -34.77 -6.32 -8.56
C HIS A 414 -33.52 -7.20 -8.73
N ALA A 415 -33.04 -7.35 -9.97
CA ALA A 415 -31.95 -8.25 -10.35
C ALA A 415 -30.64 -7.94 -9.61
N ALA A 416 -30.33 -6.64 -9.44
CA ALA A 416 -29.15 -6.20 -8.69
C ALA A 416 -29.22 -6.61 -7.21
N THR A 417 -30.38 -6.39 -6.57
CA THR A 417 -30.60 -6.82 -5.18
C THR A 417 -30.50 -8.33 -5.07
N ARG A 418 -31.13 -9.09 -5.96
CA ARG A 418 -31.02 -10.56 -5.97
C ARG A 418 -29.56 -11.00 -6.07
N TYR A 419 -28.78 -10.43 -6.98
CA TYR A 419 -27.36 -10.74 -7.13
C TYR A 419 -26.57 -10.51 -5.85
N VAL A 420 -26.76 -9.36 -5.18
CA VAL A 420 -26.05 -9.03 -3.92
C VAL A 420 -26.29 -10.07 -2.84
N TYR A 421 -27.54 -10.51 -2.65
CA TYR A 421 -27.83 -11.51 -1.63
C TYR A 421 -27.43 -12.93 -2.04
N ASP A 422 -27.54 -13.28 -3.32
CA ASP A 422 -27.00 -14.54 -3.84
C ASP A 422 -25.47 -14.58 -3.65
N TRP A 423 -24.78 -13.46 -3.84
CA TRP A 423 -23.34 -13.32 -3.59
C TRP A 423 -22.98 -13.52 -2.11
N LEU A 424 -23.78 -12.97 -1.18
CA LEU A 424 -23.59 -13.20 0.26
C LEU A 424 -23.80 -14.67 0.65
N VAL A 425 -24.77 -15.35 0.05
CA VAL A 425 -25.00 -16.80 0.24
C VAL A 425 -23.84 -17.61 -0.34
N ALA A 426 -23.32 -17.22 -1.51
CA ALA A 426 -22.16 -17.85 -2.12
C ALA A 426 -20.91 -17.72 -1.23
N LEU A 427 -20.64 -16.52 -0.71
CA LEU A 427 -19.54 -16.27 0.22
C LEU A 427 -19.67 -17.11 1.50
N TYR A 428 -20.85 -17.13 2.12
CA TYR A 428 -21.11 -17.98 3.29
C TYR A 428 -20.79 -19.45 3.01
N SER A 429 -21.31 -19.96 1.89
CA SER A 429 -21.15 -21.38 1.50
C SER A 429 -19.67 -21.70 1.27
N ARG A 430 -18.93 -20.86 0.52
CA ARG A 430 -17.48 -21.03 0.33
C ARG A 430 -16.69 -20.94 1.61
N ALA A 431 -17.02 -20.00 2.49
CA ALA A 431 -16.36 -19.89 3.80
C ALA A 431 -16.52 -21.17 4.62
N THR A 432 -17.71 -21.78 4.62
CA THR A 432 -17.94 -23.07 5.30
C THR A 432 -17.26 -24.25 4.61
N GLU A 433 -17.21 -24.28 3.28
CA GLU A 433 -16.53 -25.32 2.50
C GLU A 433 -15.00 -25.26 2.63
N ASN A 434 -14.45 -24.11 3.00
CA ASN A 434 -13.02 -23.95 3.27
C ASN A 434 -12.60 -24.59 4.60
N ALA A 435 -13.56 -25.03 5.43
CA ALA A 435 -13.27 -25.66 6.70
C ALA A 435 -12.41 -26.92 6.50
N GLY A 436 -11.26 -26.95 7.20
CA GLY A 436 -10.32 -28.07 7.15
C GLY A 436 -9.47 -28.16 5.88
N TRP A 437 -9.61 -27.23 4.92
CA TRP A 437 -8.69 -27.15 3.80
C TRP A 437 -7.37 -26.54 4.24
N GLN A 438 -6.26 -27.19 3.90
CA GLN A 438 -4.91 -26.72 4.18
C GLN A 438 -4.11 -26.66 2.88
N HIS A 439 -3.35 -25.58 2.68
CA HIS A 439 -2.53 -25.43 1.49
C HIS A 439 -1.30 -26.35 1.60
N PRO A 440 -0.82 -26.99 0.51
CA PRO A 440 0.38 -27.83 0.56
C PRO A 440 1.65 -27.11 1.04
N GLN A 441 1.70 -25.78 0.91
CA GLN A 441 2.80 -24.93 1.37
C GLN A 441 2.45 -24.17 2.67
N GLU A 442 1.49 -24.66 3.44
CA GLU A 442 1.12 -24.03 4.71
C GLU A 442 2.22 -24.18 5.78
N ILE A 443 2.23 -23.24 6.73
CA ILE A 443 3.23 -23.19 7.80
C ILE A 443 3.15 -24.46 8.65
N THR A 444 4.26 -25.18 8.76
CA THR A 444 4.35 -26.40 9.55
C THR A 444 4.13 -26.11 11.04
N ALA A 445 3.66 -27.10 11.79
CA ALA A 445 3.42 -26.95 13.24
C ALA A 445 4.69 -26.53 14.01
N ASP A 446 5.86 -27.00 13.58
CA ASP A 446 7.15 -26.59 14.17
C ASP A 446 7.49 -25.13 13.85
N ALA A 447 7.26 -24.67 12.62
CA ALA A 447 7.45 -23.28 12.24
C ALA A 447 6.47 -22.34 12.97
N ARG A 448 5.22 -22.77 13.21
CA ARG A 448 4.27 -22.02 14.06
C ARG A 448 4.78 -21.86 15.49
N ARG A 449 5.29 -22.94 16.09
CA ARG A 449 5.89 -22.90 17.44
C ARG A 449 7.13 -21.99 17.50
N GLN A 450 7.96 -21.98 16.45
CA GLN A 450 9.09 -21.06 16.35
C GLN A 450 8.63 -19.60 16.24
N LEU A 451 7.65 -19.32 15.37
CA LEU A 451 7.08 -17.98 15.21
C LEU A 451 6.48 -17.47 16.53
N GLN A 452 5.75 -18.32 17.26
CA GLN A 452 5.19 -17.97 18.56
C GLN A 452 6.28 -17.58 19.58
N LYS A 453 7.42 -18.28 19.59
CA LYS A 453 8.56 -17.95 20.47
C LYS A 453 9.22 -16.62 20.12
N HIS A 454 9.23 -16.21 18.85
CA HIS A 454 9.81 -14.94 18.42
C HIS A 454 8.90 -13.73 18.67
N LEU A 455 7.60 -13.97 18.92
CA LEU A 455 6.61 -12.93 19.22
C LEU A 455 6.39 -12.71 20.72
N GLN A 456 6.89 -13.62 21.56
CA GLN A 456 6.97 -13.48 23.02
C GLN A 456 8.30 -12.86 23.41
#